data_AF-A0A7C6C8K3-F1
#
_entry.id   AF-A0A7C6C8K3-F1
#
_cell.length_a   1.000
_cell.length_b   1.000
_cell.length_c   1.000
_cell.angle_alpha   90.00
_cell.angle_beta   90.00
_cell.angle_gamma   90.00
#
_symmetry.space_group_name_H-M   'P 1'
#
loop_
_entity.id
_entity.type
_entity.pdbx_description
1 polymer ?
#
loop_
_entity_poly.entity_id
_entity_poly.type
_entity_poly.pdbx_seq_one_letter_code
_entity_poly.pdbx_strand_id
1 'polypeptide(L)'
;MSSDTVLPILLIMAVILSGIYAGNYDAGKEFSGSNDGGSLIYLNQEFGFKFYLPAAWQGYSVLETVWEGHGVDGELQGKIAASGPQFLLRHPLWTQEVPRQDIPIMVFTLDQWESMQQGRFHIGAAPIGPSELGRNNGYVFALPARYNFAFPAGFEEVEQILAAKPLLAFDI
;
A
#
# COMPACT_ATOMS: atom_id res chain seq x y z
N MET A 1 25.42 7.55 43.56
CA MET A 1 25.03 7.99 42.21
C MET A 1 24.19 6.90 41.59
N SER A 2 22.93 7.21 41.32
CA SER A 2 21.95 6.34 40.67
C SER A 2 22.37 6.07 39.22
N SER A 3 22.12 4.85 38.77
CA SER A 3 21.97 4.49 37.36
C SER A 3 21.06 3.28 37.32
N ASP A 4 19.77 3.52 37.56
CA ASP A 4 18.72 2.61 37.14
C ASP A 4 18.69 2.57 35.61
N THR A 5 18.88 1.40 35.03
CA THR A 5 18.40 1.13 33.67
C THR A 5 18.00 -0.34 33.58
N VAL A 6 16.73 -0.58 33.87
CA VAL A 6 16.01 -1.78 33.47
C VAL A 6 15.64 -1.59 32.00
N LEU A 7 16.03 -2.51 31.12
CA LEU A 7 15.26 -2.79 29.91
C LEU A 7 15.14 -4.30 29.70
N PRO A 8 13.91 -4.84 29.51
CA PRO A 8 13.65 -6.26 29.46
C PRO A 8 13.88 -6.87 28.06
N ILE A 9 14.17 -8.15 28.11
CA ILE A 9 14.32 -9.12 27.01
C ILE A 9 13.04 -9.17 26.16
N LEU A 10 13.16 -9.10 24.83
CA LEU A 10 12.10 -9.48 23.90
C LEU A 10 12.65 -10.47 22.87
N LEU A 11 12.41 -11.75 23.17
CA LEU A 11 12.71 -12.91 22.34
C LEU A 11 11.47 -13.19 21.49
N ILE A 12 11.46 -12.87 20.20
CA ILE A 12 10.37 -13.26 19.30
C ILE A 12 10.76 -14.60 18.66
N MET A 13 10.30 -15.69 19.27
CA MET A 13 10.30 -17.03 18.67
C MET A 13 8.99 -17.21 17.90
N ALA A 14 9.04 -17.23 16.57
CA ALA A 14 7.92 -17.69 15.76
C ALA A 14 8.03 -19.20 15.58
N VAL A 15 7.36 -19.95 16.45
CA VAL A 15 7.04 -21.36 16.23
C VAL A 15 5.53 -21.45 16.16
N ILE A 16 4.96 -21.80 15.01
CA ILE A 16 3.56 -22.21 14.94
C ILE A 16 3.53 -23.66 14.49
N LEU A 17 3.48 -24.53 15.48
CA LEU A 17 3.05 -25.91 15.38
C LEU A 17 1.52 -25.96 15.41
N SER A 18 0.96 -26.78 14.53
CA SER A 18 -0.45 -27.14 14.38
C SER A 18 -1.15 -27.51 15.69
N GLY A 19 -2.37 -27.03 15.89
CA GLY A 19 -3.28 -27.50 16.93
C GLY A 19 -4.66 -26.86 16.85
N ILE A 20 -5.67 -27.68 16.59
CA ILE A 20 -7.09 -27.34 16.51
C ILE A 20 -7.58 -26.83 17.86
N TYR A 21 -8.13 -25.61 17.91
CA TYR A 21 -9.07 -25.18 18.95
C TYR A 21 -10.18 -24.35 18.31
N ALA A 22 -11.41 -24.83 18.47
CA ALA A 22 -12.62 -24.11 18.10
C ALA A 22 -12.81 -22.92 19.08
N GLY A 23 -12.98 -21.74 18.52
CA GLY A 23 -13.31 -20.51 19.23
C GLY A 23 -13.44 -19.37 18.22
N ASN A 24 -14.64 -18.84 18.07
CA ASN A 24 -15.01 -17.83 17.07
C ASN A 24 -14.14 -16.58 17.18
N TYR A 25 -13.31 -16.34 16.15
CA TYR A 25 -12.74 -15.04 15.83
C TYR A 25 -13.26 -14.65 14.45
N ASP A 26 -14.28 -13.79 14.43
CA ASP A 26 -14.74 -13.12 13.22
C ASP A 26 -13.94 -11.83 13.06
N ALA A 27 -12.96 -11.87 12.16
CA ALA A 27 -12.35 -10.71 11.53
C ALA A 27 -12.04 -11.12 10.09
N GLY A 28 -13.03 -10.95 9.22
CA GLY A 28 -13.01 -11.35 7.82
C GLY A 28 -11.74 -10.91 7.08
N LYS A 29 -10.89 -11.88 6.75
CA LYS A 29 -10.13 -11.92 5.51
C LYS A 29 -10.32 -13.31 4.90
N GLU A 30 -11.51 -13.56 4.37
CA GLU A 30 -11.74 -14.74 3.54
C GLU A 30 -11.09 -14.53 2.17
N PHE A 31 -9.97 -15.22 1.95
CA PHE A 31 -9.43 -15.43 0.63
C PHE A 31 -10.28 -16.47 -0.09
N SER A 32 -11.22 -16.03 -0.94
CA SER A 32 -11.92 -16.92 -1.87
C SER A 32 -11.14 -17.00 -3.17
N GLY A 33 -10.22 -17.97 -3.25
CA GLY A 33 -9.61 -18.37 -4.51
C GLY A 33 -10.48 -19.42 -5.19
N SER A 34 -11.47 -19.02 -5.99
CA SER A 34 -12.18 -19.94 -6.88
C SER A 34 -11.33 -20.19 -8.14
N ASN A 35 -11.08 -21.47 -8.40
CA ASN A 35 -10.18 -21.94 -9.45
C ASN A 35 -10.91 -22.05 -10.80
N ASP A 36 -11.39 -20.92 -11.33
CA ASP A 36 -12.10 -20.82 -12.62
C ASP A 36 -11.55 -19.65 -13.44
N GLY A 37 -10.29 -19.70 -13.90
CA GLY A 37 -9.71 -18.64 -14.76
C GLY A 37 -9.92 -17.20 -14.26
N GLY A 38 -10.14 -17.04 -12.96
CA GLY A 38 -10.76 -15.89 -12.34
C GLY A 38 -9.71 -14.89 -11.92
N SER A 39 -9.94 -13.62 -12.23
CA SER A 39 -9.09 -12.55 -11.75
C SER A 39 -9.08 -12.55 -10.22
N LEU A 40 -7.90 -12.54 -9.62
CA LEU A 40 -7.76 -12.29 -8.19
C LEU A 40 -8.17 -10.85 -7.90
N ILE A 41 -8.83 -10.62 -6.76
CA ILE A 41 -9.32 -9.29 -6.40
C ILE A 41 -8.84 -8.95 -5.00
N TYR A 42 -8.12 -7.84 -4.88
CA TYR A 42 -7.97 -7.14 -3.60
C TYR A 42 -9.15 -6.17 -3.44
N LEU A 43 -9.95 -6.35 -2.39
CA LEU A 43 -11.07 -5.47 -2.06
C LEU A 43 -10.72 -4.68 -0.81
N ASN A 44 -10.81 -3.36 -0.90
CA ASN A 44 -10.76 -2.46 0.24
C ASN A 44 -12.11 -1.76 0.39
N GLN A 45 -12.92 -2.23 1.35
CA GLN A 45 -14.25 -1.67 1.61
C GLN A 45 -14.18 -0.34 2.38
N GLU A 46 -13.12 -0.12 3.16
CA GLU A 46 -12.93 1.10 3.94
C GLU A 46 -12.80 2.34 3.04
N PHE A 47 -12.00 2.23 1.98
CA PHE A 47 -11.75 3.33 1.05
C PHE A 47 -12.57 3.24 -0.23
N GLY A 48 -13.22 2.11 -0.51
CA GLY A 48 -14.12 1.98 -1.65
C GLY A 48 -13.42 1.67 -2.97
N PHE A 49 -12.55 0.66 -3.01
CA PHE A 49 -11.95 0.20 -4.28
C PHE A 49 -11.71 -1.30 -4.35
N LYS A 50 -11.62 -1.79 -5.59
CA LYS A 50 -11.13 -3.12 -5.95
C LYS A 50 -9.88 -2.97 -6.82
N PHE A 51 -8.93 -3.88 -6.65
CA PHE A 51 -7.76 -4.00 -7.51
C PHE A 51 -7.68 -5.42 -8.07
N TYR A 52 -7.70 -5.53 -9.40
CA TYR A 52 -7.63 -6.81 -10.11
C TYR A 52 -6.17 -7.24 -10.27
N LEU A 53 -5.86 -8.46 -9.83
CA LEU A 53 -4.56 -9.07 -9.90
C LEU A 53 -4.59 -10.30 -10.80
N PRO A 54 -3.50 -10.57 -11.55
CA PRO A 54 -3.39 -11.78 -12.35
C PRO A 54 -3.21 -13.00 -11.44
N ALA A 55 -3.56 -14.18 -11.94
CA ALA A 55 -3.47 -15.44 -11.18
C ALA A 55 -2.06 -15.73 -10.62
N ALA A 56 -1.00 -15.23 -11.25
CA ALA A 56 0.38 -15.36 -10.76
C ALA A 56 0.61 -14.71 -9.39
N TRP A 57 -0.25 -13.77 -8.99
CA TRP A 57 -0.23 -13.12 -7.67
C TRP A 57 -0.98 -13.90 -6.61
N GLN A 58 -1.40 -15.13 -6.88
CA GLN A 58 -2.02 -16.02 -5.89
C GLN A 58 -1.11 -16.15 -4.66
N GLY A 59 -1.64 -15.79 -3.48
CA GLY A 59 -0.87 -15.74 -2.23
C GLY A 59 -0.11 -14.43 -1.99
N TYR A 60 -0.41 -13.35 -2.73
CA TYR A 60 0.09 -12.01 -2.41
C TYR A 60 -0.26 -11.60 -0.96
N SER A 61 0.53 -10.68 -0.41
CA SER A 61 0.27 -10.06 0.89
C SER A 61 0.04 -8.56 0.74
N VAL A 62 -0.55 -7.94 1.75
CA VAL A 62 -0.77 -6.50 1.78
C VAL A 62 -0.02 -5.92 2.96
N LEU A 63 0.83 -4.93 2.71
CA LEU A 63 1.44 -4.14 3.76
C LEU A 63 0.79 -2.76 3.79
N GLU A 64 0.45 -2.32 4.99
CA GLU A 64 -0.13 -1.00 5.24
C GLU A 64 0.97 -0.09 5.77
N THR A 65 1.11 1.07 5.13
CA THR A 65 2.11 2.09 5.41
C THR A 65 1.45 3.47 5.34
N VAL A 66 2.24 4.52 5.58
CA VAL A 66 1.79 5.91 5.50
C VAL A 66 2.69 6.65 4.51
N TRP A 67 2.10 7.43 3.62
CA TRP A 67 2.84 8.41 2.84
C TRP A 67 2.85 9.76 3.55
N GLU A 68 3.93 10.52 3.37
CA GLU A 68 4.08 11.87 3.92
C GLU A 68 4.30 12.88 2.80
N GLY A 69 3.60 14.00 2.89
CA GLY A 69 3.75 15.17 2.03
C GLY A 69 4.38 16.31 2.81
N HIS A 70 5.39 16.95 2.23
CA HIS A 70 6.14 18.03 2.87
C HIS A 70 5.75 19.39 2.28
N GLY A 71 5.58 20.38 3.14
CA GLY A 71 5.22 21.75 2.74
C GLY A 71 6.32 22.40 1.91
N VAL A 72 5.93 23.16 0.88
CA VAL A 72 6.85 23.83 -0.04
C VAL A 72 7.31 25.19 0.50
N ASP A 73 6.46 25.90 1.24
CA ASP A 73 6.70 27.25 1.73
C ASP A 73 6.11 27.52 3.14
N GLY A 74 6.34 28.74 3.63
CA GLY A 74 5.79 29.20 4.90
C GLY A 74 6.30 28.44 6.13
N GLU A 75 5.47 28.39 7.17
CA GLU A 75 5.82 27.71 8.44
C GLU A 75 5.95 26.19 8.31
N LEU A 76 5.39 25.62 7.23
CA LEU A 76 5.42 24.20 6.92
C LEU A 76 6.55 23.81 5.97
N GLN A 77 7.41 24.75 5.55
CA GLN A 77 8.52 24.46 4.65
C GLN A 77 9.39 23.31 5.20
N GLY A 78 9.45 22.21 4.44
CA GLY A 78 10.21 21.01 4.80
C GLY A 78 9.59 20.16 5.93
N LYS A 79 8.48 20.59 6.53
CA LYS A 79 7.72 19.84 7.55
C LYS A 79 6.61 19.03 6.90
N ILE A 80 6.13 18.01 7.61
CA ILE A 80 4.96 17.25 7.18
C ILE A 80 3.75 18.19 7.16
N ALA A 81 3.18 18.38 5.97
CA ALA A 81 2.00 19.19 5.71
C ALA A 81 0.75 18.32 5.44
N ALA A 82 0.95 17.08 5.00
CA ALA A 82 -0.11 16.10 4.80
C ALA A 82 0.44 14.68 4.97
N SER A 83 -0.44 13.73 5.27
CA SER A 83 -0.13 12.30 5.24
C SER A 83 -1.39 11.49 4.95
N GLY A 84 -1.21 10.24 4.55
CA GLY A 84 -2.34 9.35 4.28
C GLY A 84 -1.93 7.88 4.14
N PRO A 85 -2.93 6.98 4.08
CA PRO A 85 -2.68 5.55 3.94
C PRO A 85 -2.01 5.20 2.61
N GLN A 86 -1.14 4.21 2.64
CA GLN A 86 -0.57 3.57 1.45
C GLN A 86 -0.57 2.05 1.62
N PHE A 87 -1.14 1.37 0.64
CA PHE A 87 -1.16 -0.09 0.55
C PHE A 87 -0.08 -0.57 -0.43
N LEU A 88 0.70 -1.57 -0.02
CA LEU A 88 1.66 -2.26 -0.87
C LEU A 88 1.15 -3.68 -1.11
N LEU A 89 0.70 -3.97 -2.32
CA LEU A 89 0.39 -5.34 -2.73
C LEU A 89 1.73 -6.01 -3.05
N ARG A 90 2.12 -6.97 -2.22
CA ARG A 90 3.42 -7.63 -2.29
C ARG A 90 3.32 -8.98 -2.96
N HIS A 91 4.13 -9.14 -3.99
CA HIS A 91 4.22 -10.36 -4.79
C HIS A 91 4.57 -11.57 -3.89
N PRO A 92 3.95 -12.76 -4.08
CA PRO A 92 4.19 -13.94 -3.24
C PRO A 92 5.65 -14.42 -3.24
N LEU A 93 6.38 -14.17 -4.32
CA LEU A 93 7.82 -14.47 -4.45
C LEU A 93 8.76 -13.37 -3.94
N TRP A 94 8.27 -12.36 -3.24
CA TRP A 94 9.12 -11.31 -2.65
C TRP A 94 9.95 -11.87 -1.49
N THR A 95 11.25 -11.58 -1.46
CA THR A 95 12.11 -11.83 -0.28
C THR A 95 13.00 -10.61 0.01
N GLN A 96 13.67 -10.59 1.17
CA GLN A 96 14.61 -9.51 1.50
C GLN A 96 15.85 -9.52 0.60
N GLU A 97 16.30 -10.72 0.20
CA GLU A 97 17.46 -10.93 -0.66
C GLU A 97 17.15 -10.62 -2.12
N VAL A 98 15.92 -10.91 -2.56
CA VAL A 98 15.44 -10.62 -3.92
C VAL A 98 14.12 -9.86 -3.82
N PRO A 99 14.18 -8.55 -3.52
CA PRO A 99 12.99 -7.74 -3.44
C PRO A 99 12.36 -7.63 -4.83
N ARG A 100 11.10 -8.05 -4.92
CA ARG A 100 10.27 -7.82 -6.10
C ARG A 100 9.52 -6.50 -6.00
N GLN A 101 9.11 -5.94 -7.13
CA GLN A 101 8.29 -4.72 -7.15
C GLN A 101 6.95 -4.99 -6.46
N ASP A 102 6.67 -4.26 -5.38
CA ASP A 102 5.31 -4.17 -4.83
C ASP A 102 4.46 -3.26 -5.73
N ILE A 103 3.14 -3.44 -5.74
CA ILE A 103 2.19 -2.49 -6.34
C ILE A 103 1.74 -1.51 -5.26
N PRO A 104 2.17 -0.24 -5.30
CA PRO A 104 1.77 0.75 -4.31
C PRO A 104 0.46 1.43 -4.71
N ILE A 105 -0.43 1.62 -3.73
CA ILE A 105 -1.68 2.36 -3.86
C ILE A 105 -1.74 3.36 -2.71
N MET A 106 -1.55 4.63 -3.02
CA MET A 106 -1.73 5.73 -2.09
C MET A 106 -3.19 6.15 -2.06
N VAL A 107 -3.69 6.49 -0.89
CA VAL A 107 -5.03 7.03 -0.71
C VAL A 107 -4.94 8.49 -0.29
N PHE A 108 -5.65 9.35 -1.01
CA PHE A 108 -5.78 10.77 -0.75
C PHE A 108 -7.25 11.09 -0.51
N THR A 109 -7.55 11.98 0.44
CA THR A 109 -8.83 12.69 0.39
C THR A 109 -8.85 13.62 -0.83
N LEU A 110 -10.04 14.02 -1.29
CA LEU A 110 -10.18 14.95 -2.41
C LEU A 110 -9.40 16.27 -2.16
N ASP A 111 -9.49 16.82 -0.95
CA ASP A 111 -8.80 18.06 -0.56
C ASP A 111 -7.28 17.90 -0.52
N GLN A 112 -6.78 16.75 -0.08
CA GLN A 112 -5.36 16.44 -0.10
C GLN A 112 -4.83 16.36 -1.54
N TRP A 113 -5.56 15.67 -2.42
CA TRP A 113 -5.22 15.57 -3.84
C TRP A 113 -5.17 16.94 -4.51
N GLU A 114 -6.23 17.74 -4.35
CA GLU A 114 -6.30 19.11 -4.88
C GLU A 114 -5.16 19.98 -4.36
N SER A 115 -4.87 19.92 -3.06
CA SER A 115 -3.77 20.68 -2.44
C SER A 115 -2.40 20.28 -2.98
N MET A 116 -2.17 18.98 -3.23
CA MET A 116 -0.95 18.48 -3.85
C MET A 116 -0.80 18.98 -5.29
N GLN A 117 -1.88 18.91 -6.08
CA GLN A 117 -1.88 19.37 -7.48
C GLN A 117 -1.62 20.88 -7.60
N GLN A 118 -2.01 21.65 -6.58
CA GLN A 118 -1.72 23.08 -6.48
C GLN A 118 -0.31 23.38 -5.93
N GLY A 119 0.51 22.36 -5.66
CA GLY A 119 1.89 22.53 -5.20
C GLY A 119 2.01 23.01 -3.76
N ARG A 120 0.97 22.87 -2.93
CA ARG A 120 1.03 23.27 -1.51
C ARG A 120 1.93 22.36 -0.69
N PHE A 121 2.04 21.10 -1.10
CA PHE A 121 3.00 20.13 -0.57
C PHE A 121 3.46 19.20 -1.69
N HIS A 122 4.59 18.54 -1.47
CA HIS A 122 5.14 17.54 -2.39
C HIS A 122 5.39 16.21 -1.66
N ILE A 123 5.34 15.10 -2.42
CA ILE A 123 5.61 13.77 -1.89
C ILE A 123 6.91 13.26 -2.51
N GLY A 124 7.88 12.96 -1.64
CA GLY A 124 9.23 12.62 -2.06
C GLY A 124 9.95 13.79 -2.76
N ALA A 125 11.13 13.51 -3.31
CA ALA A 125 11.98 14.51 -3.97
C ALA A 125 11.86 14.52 -5.50
N ALA A 126 10.94 13.75 -6.08
CA ALA A 126 10.78 13.66 -7.52
C ALA A 126 10.20 14.96 -8.10
N PRO A 127 10.62 15.39 -9.31
CA PRO A 127 10.07 16.58 -9.98
C PRO A 127 8.67 16.35 -10.56
N ILE A 128 8.10 15.16 -10.35
CA ILE A 128 6.76 14.76 -10.78
C ILE A 128 6.03 14.18 -9.56
N GLY A 129 4.74 14.44 -9.46
CA GLY A 129 3.89 13.92 -8.39
C GLY A 129 3.37 12.51 -8.66
N PRO A 130 2.66 11.92 -7.67
CA PRO A 130 1.86 10.72 -7.86
C PRO A 130 0.89 10.85 -9.05
N SER A 131 0.61 9.74 -9.72
CA SER A 131 -0.37 9.67 -10.82
C SER A 131 -1.66 9.00 -10.36
N GLU A 132 -2.80 9.49 -10.85
CA GLU A 132 -4.11 8.92 -10.49
C GLU A 132 -4.32 7.54 -11.11
N LEU A 133 -4.80 6.60 -10.29
CA LEU A 133 -5.26 5.26 -10.67
C LEU A 133 -6.78 5.19 -10.79
N GLY A 134 -7.49 5.99 -9.98
CA GLY A 134 -8.95 6.12 -9.99
C GLY A 134 -9.44 6.94 -8.80
N ARG A 135 -10.75 7.18 -8.71
CA ARG A 135 -11.36 7.96 -7.62
C ARG A 135 -12.81 7.56 -7.36
N ASN A 136 -13.31 7.85 -6.17
CA ASN A 136 -14.73 7.83 -5.79
C ASN A 136 -15.15 9.16 -5.16
N ASN A 137 -16.36 9.20 -4.57
CA ASN A 137 -16.91 10.37 -3.88
C ASN A 137 -16.07 10.88 -2.67
N GLY A 138 -15.17 10.08 -2.10
CA GLY A 138 -14.37 10.45 -0.92
C GLY A 138 -12.87 10.55 -1.16
N TYR A 139 -12.33 9.78 -2.11
CA TYR A 139 -10.91 9.52 -2.22
C TYR A 139 -10.40 9.51 -3.67
N VAL A 140 -9.12 9.87 -3.82
CA VAL A 140 -8.31 9.60 -5.01
C VAL A 140 -7.30 8.52 -4.67
N PHE A 141 -7.23 7.50 -5.52
CA PHE A 141 -6.23 6.45 -5.47
C PHE A 141 -5.11 6.78 -6.44
N ALA A 142 -3.87 6.75 -5.98
CA ALA A 142 -2.75 7.17 -6.79
C ALA A 142 -1.54 6.23 -6.65
N LEU A 143 -0.71 6.26 -7.67
CA LEU A 143 0.56 5.57 -7.75
C LEU A 143 1.69 6.57 -7.41
N PRO A 144 2.59 6.24 -6.47
CA PRO A 144 3.74 7.08 -6.16
C PRO A 144 4.57 7.43 -7.41
N ALA A 145 5.12 8.64 -7.41
CA ALA A 145 6.06 9.07 -8.42
C ALA A 145 7.27 8.12 -8.48
N ARG A 146 7.60 7.64 -9.68
CA ARG A 146 8.77 6.79 -9.94
C ARG A 146 8.85 5.56 -9.02
N TYR A 147 7.71 4.96 -8.68
CA TYR A 147 7.62 3.80 -7.79
C TYR A 147 8.50 2.60 -8.20
N ASN A 148 8.90 2.52 -9.48
CA ASN A 148 9.75 1.49 -10.08
C ASN A 148 11.14 1.98 -10.50
N PHE A 149 11.61 3.15 -10.02
CA PHE A 149 12.88 3.75 -10.45
C PHE A 149 14.12 2.89 -10.21
N ALA A 150 14.06 2.01 -9.20
CA ALA A 150 15.15 1.09 -8.87
C ALA A 150 15.18 -0.15 -9.76
N PHE A 151 14.22 -0.31 -10.68
CA PHE A 151 14.04 -1.49 -11.54
C PHE A 151 14.14 -2.83 -10.78
N PRO A 152 13.43 -3.02 -9.65
CA PRO A 152 13.49 -4.27 -8.90
C PRO A 152 12.87 -5.41 -9.71
N ALA A 153 13.14 -6.66 -9.31
CA ALA A 153 12.61 -7.82 -10.03
C ALA A 153 11.07 -7.74 -10.17
N GLY A 154 10.55 -7.99 -11.38
CA GLY A 154 9.11 -7.95 -11.65
C GLY A 154 8.52 -6.55 -11.85
N PHE A 155 9.32 -5.50 -11.98
CA PHE A 155 8.78 -4.16 -12.26
C PHE A 155 8.04 -4.09 -13.61
N GLU A 156 8.49 -4.82 -14.65
CA GLU A 156 7.77 -4.86 -15.93
C GLU A 156 6.41 -5.53 -15.83
N GLU A 157 6.28 -6.56 -14.98
CA GLU A 157 5.01 -7.22 -14.70
C GLU A 157 4.05 -6.24 -14.02
N VAL A 158 4.54 -5.46 -13.05
CA VAL A 158 3.73 -4.43 -12.37
C VAL A 158 3.30 -3.33 -13.35
N GLU A 159 4.20 -2.87 -14.24
CA GLU A 159 3.85 -1.92 -15.30
C GLU A 159 2.75 -2.48 -16.22
N GLN A 160 2.82 -3.75 -16.60
CA GLN A 160 1.78 -4.41 -17.42
C GLN A 160 0.43 -4.48 -16.69
N ILE A 161 0.45 -4.82 -15.39
CA ILE A 161 -0.76 -4.84 -14.56
C ILE A 161 -1.39 -3.45 -14.50
N LEU A 162 -0.60 -2.41 -14.24
CA LEU A 162 -1.09 -1.03 -14.13
C LEU A 162 -1.57 -0.47 -15.47
N ALA A 163 -0.92 -0.82 -16.58
CA ALA A 163 -1.35 -0.45 -17.93
C ALA A 163 -2.74 -0.99 -18.28
N ALA A 164 -3.15 -2.12 -17.69
CA ALA A 164 -4.49 -2.68 -17.83
C ALA A 164 -5.58 -1.96 -17.02
N LYS A 165 -5.23 -0.89 -16.28
CA LYS A 165 -6.13 -0.10 -15.41
C LYS A 165 -6.89 -1.00 -14.42
N PRO A 166 -6.17 -1.66 -13.49
CA PRO A 166 -6.70 -2.71 -12.64
C PRO A 166 -7.49 -2.18 -11.44
N LEU A 167 -7.52 -0.87 -11.19
CA LEU A 167 -8.25 -0.29 -10.07
C LEU A 167 -9.65 0.12 -10.50
N LEU A 168 -10.68 -0.39 -9.81
CA LEU A 168 -12.06 0.05 -9.93
C LEU A 168 -12.53 0.61 -8.58
N ALA A 169 -12.83 1.90 -8.55
CA ALA A 169 -13.38 2.58 -7.40
C ALA A 169 -14.91 2.44 -7.34
N PHE A 170 -15.47 2.50 -6.13
CA PHE A 170 -16.90 2.56 -5.87
C PHE A 170 -17.17 3.52 -4.71
N ASP A 171 -18.35 4.14 -4.73
CA ASP A 171 -18.76 5.07 -3.68
C ASP A 171 -19.07 4.33 -2.38
N ILE A 172 -18.77 5.00 -1.27
CA ILE A 172 -19.04 4.56 0.11
C ILE A 172 -20.01 5.51 0.81
#